data_AF-A0A7Z9G623-F1
#
_entry.id   AF-A0A7Z9G623-F1
#
_cell.length_a   1.000
_cell.length_b   1.000
_cell.length_c   1.000
_cell.angle_alpha   90.00
_cell.angle_beta   90.00
_cell.angle_gamma   90.00
#
_symmetry.space_group_name_H-M   'P 1'
#
loop_
_entity.id
_entity.type
_entity.pdbx_description
1 polymer ?
#
loop_
_entity_poly.entity_id
_entity_poly.type
_entity_poly.pdbx_seq_one_letter_code
_entity_poly.pdbx_strand_id
1 'polypeptide(L)'
;MNLVTEEAMSANQLIINTDVSASDMAPMLEKRQPWRHEISFSNGLKTTDFETTTPFTKEPLNKIRALEKHLPWKELAGGRALDIGFNAGYNSVYLAQTYDMKVTGPVLGNEMTRVLYIARKV
;
A
#
# COMPACT_ATOMS: atom_id res chain seq x y z
N MET A 1 32.59 -9.57 4.39
CA MET A 1 31.99 -8.88 3.24
C MET A 1 30.57 -9.41 3.10
N ASN A 2 29.60 -8.49 3.23
CA ASN A 2 28.19 -8.53 2.83
C ASN A 2 27.34 -9.76 3.15
N LEU A 3 26.60 -9.66 4.25
CA LEU A 3 25.16 -9.97 4.28
C LEU A 3 24.49 -8.93 5.20
N VAL A 4 24.46 -7.68 4.73
CA VAL A 4 23.36 -6.79 5.13
C VAL A 4 22.15 -7.42 4.45
N THR A 5 21.43 -8.21 5.23
CA THR A 5 20.15 -8.82 4.89
C THR A 5 19.23 -7.77 4.28
N GLU A 6 18.35 -8.22 3.39
CA GLU A 6 17.25 -7.50 2.74
C GLU A 6 16.30 -6.74 3.69
N GLU A 7 16.59 -6.67 4.99
CA GLU A 7 15.90 -5.94 6.06
C GLU A 7 15.85 -4.41 5.87
N ALA A 8 16.55 -3.89 4.85
CA ALA A 8 16.44 -2.51 4.41
C ALA A 8 15.66 -2.35 3.08
N MET A 9 14.80 -3.30 2.68
CA MET A 9 13.68 -2.95 1.81
C MET A 9 12.85 -1.91 2.57
N SER A 10 13.00 -0.66 2.13
CA SER A 10 12.63 0.58 2.82
C SER A 10 11.39 0.42 3.71
N ALA A 11 11.54 0.70 5.01
CA ALA A 11 10.45 0.68 5.99
C ALA A 11 9.24 1.55 5.56
N ASN A 12 9.41 2.41 4.56
CA ASN A 12 8.39 3.32 4.04
C ASN A 12 7.69 2.80 2.76
N GLN A 13 8.02 1.59 2.30
CA GLN A 13 7.35 0.93 1.18
C GLN A 13 6.08 0.20 1.63
N LEU A 14 5.05 0.26 0.80
CA LEU A 14 3.87 -0.59 0.95
C LEU A 14 4.11 -1.90 0.20
N ILE A 15 4.01 -3.02 0.93
CA ILE A 15 3.97 -4.36 0.36
C ILE A 15 2.58 -4.94 0.59
N ILE A 16 1.89 -5.30 -0.50
CA ILE A 16 0.58 -5.97 -0.46
C ILE A 16 0.80 -7.47 -0.59
N ASN A 17 0.53 -8.20 0.48
CA ASN A 17 0.46 -9.66 0.46
C ASN A 17 -0.70 -10.14 -0.43
N THR A 18 -0.43 -11.13 -1.27
CA THR A 18 -1.36 -11.71 -2.24
C THR A 18 -1.01 -13.16 -2.55
N ASP A 19 -2.04 -13.96 -2.83
CA ASP A 19 -1.93 -15.34 -3.34
C ASP A 19 -2.07 -15.42 -4.87
N VAL A 20 -2.36 -14.29 -5.53
CA VAL A 20 -2.53 -14.21 -7.00
C VAL A 20 -1.16 -14.20 -7.67
N SER A 21 -1.01 -15.05 -8.69
CA SER A 21 0.23 -15.13 -9.46
C SER A 21 0.57 -13.80 -10.14
N ALA A 22 1.86 -13.54 -10.38
CA ALA A 22 2.29 -12.33 -11.09
C ALA A 22 1.68 -12.24 -12.50
N SER A 23 1.55 -13.37 -13.22
CA SER A 23 0.95 -13.39 -14.56
C SER A 23 -0.54 -13.03 -14.56
N ASP A 24 -1.29 -13.45 -13.54
CA ASP A 24 -2.72 -13.15 -13.44
C ASP A 24 -2.97 -11.73 -12.93
N MET A 25 -2.07 -11.21 -12.09
CA MET A 25 -2.16 -9.88 -11.52
C MET A 25 -1.72 -8.78 -12.50
N ALA A 26 -0.71 -9.01 -13.34
CA ALA A 26 -0.17 -7.99 -14.24
C ALA A 26 -1.25 -7.30 -15.13
N PRO A 27 -2.17 -8.03 -15.79
CA PRO A 27 -3.25 -7.39 -16.56
C PRO A 27 -4.21 -6.54 -15.70
N MET A 28 -4.36 -6.87 -14.41
CA MET A 28 -5.14 -6.05 -13.49
C MET A 28 -4.42 -4.74 -13.16
N LEU A 29 -3.10 -4.78 -13.02
CA LEU A 29 -2.29 -3.59 -12.73
C LEU A 29 -2.16 -2.69 -13.97
N GLU A 30 -2.01 -3.26 -15.16
CA GLU A 30 -1.96 -2.51 -16.43
C GLU A 30 -3.22 -1.69 -16.66
N LYS A 31 -4.41 -2.28 -16.47
CA LYS A 31 -5.71 -1.59 -16.61
C LYS A 31 -5.89 -0.39 -15.68
N ARG A 32 -5.00 -0.20 -14.71
CA ARG A 32 -5.06 0.83 -13.67
C ARG A 32 -3.87 1.79 -13.74
N GLN A 33 -3.09 1.75 -14.81
CA GLN A 33 -2.11 2.78 -15.13
C GLN A 33 -2.80 4.14 -15.41
N PRO A 34 -2.09 5.27 -15.29
CA PRO A 34 -0.73 5.39 -14.75
C PRO A 34 -0.70 5.42 -13.22
N TRP A 35 0.36 4.89 -12.62
CA TRP A 35 0.57 4.81 -11.17
C TRP A 35 1.21 6.06 -10.59
N ARG A 36 0.76 6.49 -9.40
CA ARG A 36 1.29 7.66 -8.67
C ARG A 36 2.17 7.30 -7.47
N HIS A 37 2.12 6.05 -7.01
CA HIS A 37 2.78 5.61 -5.79
C HIS A 37 3.46 4.26 -6.04
N GLU A 38 4.62 4.04 -5.43
CA GLU A 38 5.30 2.76 -5.42
C GLU A 38 4.59 1.80 -4.47
N ILE A 39 4.18 0.66 -5.02
CA ILE A 39 3.53 -0.42 -4.29
C ILE A 39 4.19 -1.69 -4.78
N SER A 40 4.70 -2.47 -3.83
CA SER A 40 5.23 -3.80 -4.09
C SER A 40 4.18 -4.84 -3.73
N PHE A 41 4.22 -5.98 -4.40
CA PHE A 41 3.35 -7.12 -4.14
C PHE A 41 4.20 -8.32 -3.74
N SER A 42 3.70 -9.19 -2.86
CA SER A 42 4.45 -10.38 -2.40
C SER A 42 4.76 -11.37 -3.52
N ASN A 43 4.09 -11.27 -4.67
CA ASN A 43 4.37 -12.06 -5.88
C ASN A 43 5.50 -11.49 -6.76
N GLY A 44 6.17 -10.42 -6.32
CA GLY A 44 7.33 -9.82 -6.98
C GLY A 44 7.02 -8.64 -7.91
N LEU A 45 5.75 -8.37 -8.22
CA LEU A 45 5.37 -7.19 -9.02
C LEU A 45 5.54 -5.89 -8.25
N LYS A 46 5.80 -4.81 -8.98
CA LYS A 46 5.82 -3.44 -8.49
C LYS A 46 5.06 -2.51 -9.43
N THR A 47 4.44 -1.46 -8.89
CA THR A 47 3.78 -0.45 -9.73
C THR A 47 4.73 0.31 -10.65
N THR A 48 6.04 0.30 -10.36
CA THR A 48 7.11 0.84 -11.22
C THR A 48 7.42 -0.02 -12.44
N ASP A 49 6.89 -1.25 -12.51
CA ASP A 49 7.00 -2.12 -13.68
C ASP A 49 6.00 -1.70 -14.79
N PHE A 50 5.16 -0.70 -14.50
CA PHE A 50 4.03 -0.24 -15.29
C PHE A 50 4.14 1.28 -15.53
N GLU A 51 3.26 1.85 -16.39
CA GLU A 51 3.26 3.31 -16.63
C GLU A 51 3.04 4.08 -15.31
N THR A 52 3.89 5.07 -15.05
CA THR A 52 3.83 5.97 -13.89
C THR A 52 3.57 7.41 -14.32
N THR A 53 3.05 8.24 -13.42
CA THR A 53 2.84 9.68 -13.66
C THR A 53 3.68 10.55 -12.72
N THR A 54 3.90 11.80 -13.11
CA THR A 54 4.64 12.79 -12.31
C THR A 54 3.64 13.76 -11.65
N PRO A 55 3.74 13.99 -10.33
CA PRO A 55 4.75 13.44 -9.41
C PRO A 55 4.47 11.98 -9.00
N PHE A 56 5.56 11.21 -8.82
CA PHE A 56 5.54 9.83 -8.34
C PHE A 56 6.10 9.74 -6.91
N THR A 57 5.43 9.00 -6.03
CA THR A 57 5.84 8.82 -4.62
C THR A 57 6.43 7.43 -4.39
N LYS A 58 7.74 7.34 -4.16
CA LYS A 58 8.45 6.08 -3.84
C LYS A 58 8.19 5.55 -2.42
N GLU A 59 7.83 6.45 -1.51
CA GLU A 59 7.70 6.15 -0.09
C GLU A 59 6.30 6.53 0.41
N PRO A 60 5.25 5.80 -0.01
CA PRO A 60 3.87 6.15 0.31
C PRO A 60 3.59 6.14 1.83
N LEU A 61 4.35 5.37 2.61
CA LEU A 61 4.12 5.22 4.05
C LEU A 61 4.85 6.26 4.91
N ASN A 62 5.62 7.18 4.34
CA ASN A 62 6.39 8.18 5.12
C ASN A 62 5.55 8.90 6.18
N LYS A 63 4.31 9.27 5.83
CA LYS A 63 3.41 9.98 6.75
C LYS A 63 2.96 9.11 7.92
N ILE A 64 2.53 7.88 7.64
CA ILE A 64 2.03 6.98 8.69
C ILE A 64 3.17 6.52 9.60
N ARG A 65 4.37 6.28 9.05
CA ARG A 65 5.58 5.98 9.82
C ARG A 65 6.03 7.12 10.73
N ALA A 66 5.81 8.38 10.35
CA ALA A 66 6.04 9.50 11.24
C ALA A 66 5.08 9.46 12.45
N LEU A 67 3.81 9.08 12.24
CA LEU A 67 2.83 8.90 13.31
C LEU A 67 3.10 7.67 14.18
N GLU A 68 3.87 6.70 13.67
CA GLU A 68 4.25 5.50 14.42
C GLU A 68 4.97 5.75 15.74
N LYS A 69 5.67 6.87 15.81
CA LYS A 69 6.43 7.26 17.00
C LYS A 69 5.57 7.86 18.10
N HIS A 70 4.30 8.18 17.81
CA HIS A 70 3.49 9.03 18.67
C HIS A 70 2.14 8.41 19.06
N LEU A 71 1.76 7.30 18.45
CA LEU A 71 0.49 6.63 18.75
C LEU A 71 0.73 5.25 19.36
N PRO A 72 -0.15 4.81 20.28
CA PRO A 72 -0.07 3.50 20.93
C PRO A 72 -0.60 2.40 20.00
N TRP A 73 0.13 2.11 18.91
CA TRP A 73 -0.38 1.23 17.84
C TRP A 73 -0.67 -0.19 18.27
N LYS A 74 0.08 -0.73 19.24
CA LYS A 74 -0.15 -2.07 19.77
C LYS A 74 -1.50 -2.14 20.49
N GLU A 75 -1.85 -1.08 21.21
CA GLU A 75 -3.11 -0.94 21.93
C GLU A 75 -4.29 -0.65 20.99
N LEU A 76 -4.01 -0.06 19.82
CA LEU A 76 -5.01 0.24 18.78
C LEU A 76 -5.26 -0.93 17.81
N ALA A 77 -4.39 -1.94 17.81
CA ALA A 77 -4.51 -3.09 16.91
C ALA A 77 -5.85 -3.84 17.07
N GLY A 78 -6.38 -4.38 15.97
CA GLY A 78 -7.72 -4.97 15.90
C GLY A 78 -8.88 -3.94 15.92
N GLY A 79 -8.55 -2.65 16.07
CA GLY A 79 -9.51 -1.56 16.20
C GLY A 79 -10.21 -1.16 14.90
N ARG A 80 -10.91 -0.03 14.95
CA ARG A 80 -11.57 0.58 13.78
C ARG A 80 -10.89 1.91 13.47
N ALA A 81 -10.53 2.12 12.20
CA ALA A 81 -9.94 3.37 11.73
C ALA A 81 -10.85 4.07 10.71
N LEU A 82 -10.90 5.40 10.76
CA LEU A 82 -11.51 6.23 9.73
C LEU A 82 -10.39 6.96 8.98
N ASP A 83 -10.18 6.63 7.71
CA ASP A 83 -9.12 7.18 6.87
C ASP A 83 -9.70 8.31 6.00
N ILE A 84 -9.61 9.56 6.49
CA ILE A 84 -10.12 10.74 5.80
C ILE A 84 -9.04 11.27 4.84
N GLY A 85 -9.39 11.45 3.57
CA GLY A 85 -8.43 11.88 2.55
C GLY A 85 -7.52 10.73 2.06
N PHE A 86 -8.05 9.51 2.09
CA PHE A 86 -7.41 8.22 1.81
C PHE A 86 -6.61 8.11 0.48
N ASN A 87 -6.72 9.09 -0.43
CA ASN A 87 -6.01 9.15 -1.71
C ASN A 87 -6.12 7.80 -2.45
N ALA A 88 -4.99 7.22 -2.91
CA ALA A 88 -4.93 5.96 -3.66
C ALA A 88 -5.25 4.72 -2.81
N GLY A 89 -5.09 4.86 -1.51
CA GLY A 89 -5.55 3.86 -0.56
C GLY A 89 -4.49 3.11 0.25
N TYR A 90 -3.25 3.60 0.24
CA TYR A 90 -2.12 2.90 0.84
C TYR A 90 -2.15 2.86 2.39
N ASN A 91 -2.63 3.91 3.05
CA ASN A 91 -2.67 3.96 4.52
C ASN A 91 -3.65 2.95 5.11
N SER A 92 -4.90 2.90 4.63
CA SER A 92 -5.85 1.88 5.08
C SER A 92 -5.40 0.46 4.80
N VAL A 93 -4.77 0.19 3.65
CA VAL A 93 -4.22 -1.16 3.38
C VAL A 93 -3.12 -1.49 4.38
N TYR A 94 -2.21 -0.55 4.64
CA TYR A 94 -1.18 -0.70 5.66
C TYR A 94 -1.75 -0.94 7.07
N LEU A 95 -2.74 -0.16 7.48
CA LEU A 95 -3.41 -0.29 8.78
C LEU A 95 -4.13 -1.64 8.93
N ALA A 96 -4.81 -2.08 7.87
CA ALA A 96 -5.49 -3.37 7.86
C ALA A 96 -4.50 -4.54 7.94
N GLN A 97 -3.41 -4.52 7.17
CA GLN A 97 -2.44 -5.62 7.14
C GLN A 97 -1.53 -5.65 8.37
N THR A 98 -1.10 -4.49 8.87
CA THR A 98 -0.09 -4.42 9.94
C THR A 98 -0.70 -4.47 11.33
N TYR A 99 -1.88 -3.86 11.49
CA TYR A 99 -2.51 -3.69 12.80
C TYR A 99 -3.89 -4.38 12.88
N ASP A 100 -4.26 -5.21 11.90
CA ASP A 100 -5.55 -5.91 11.84
C ASP A 100 -6.77 -4.96 12.02
N MET A 101 -6.63 -3.70 11.57
CA MET A 101 -7.67 -2.71 11.78
C MET A 101 -8.77 -2.81 10.72
N LYS A 102 -10.02 -2.64 11.15
CA LYS A 102 -11.17 -2.43 10.25
C LYS A 102 -11.22 -0.98 9.81
N VAL A 103 -10.76 -0.71 8.59
CA VAL A 103 -10.65 0.66 8.09
C VAL A 103 -11.83 1.04 7.20
N THR A 104 -12.45 2.18 7.53
CA THR A 104 -13.43 2.85 6.67
C THR A 104 -12.77 4.08 6.05
N GLY A 105 -12.79 4.21 4.72
CA GLY A 105 -12.32 5.39 4.02
C GLY A 105 -13.41 5.93 3.10
N PRO A 106 -13.98 7.13 3.34
CA PRO A 106 -14.90 7.73 2.39
C PRO A 106 -14.16 8.11 1.11
N VAL A 107 -14.64 7.60 -0.03
CA VAL A 107 -14.07 7.88 -1.35
C VAL A 107 -14.78 9.08 -1.94
N LEU A 108 -14.05 10.16 -2.20
CA LEU A 108 -14.53 11.27 -3.02
C LEU A 108 -13.92 11.12 -4.42
N GLY A 109 -14.61 10.45 -5.34
CA GLY A 109 -14.25 10.38 -6.75
C GLY A 109 -13.83 8.99 -7.29
N ASN A 110 -14.03 8.82 -8.59
CA ASN A 110 -14.08 7.53 -9.29
C ASN A 110 -12.68 6.91 -9.53
N GLU A 111 -11.64 7.73 -9.47
CA GLU A 111 -10.27 7.40 -9.90
C GLU A 111 -9.36 6.93 -8.75
N MET A 112 -9.73 7.19 -7.50
CA MET A 112 -8.79 7.17 -6.37
C MET A 112 -8.72 5.86 -5.58
N THR A 113 -9.54 4.84 -5.85
CA THR A 113 -9.59 3.60 -5.02
C THR A 113 -8.77 2.43 -5.57
N ARG A 114 -7.71 2.68 -6.34
CA ARG A 114 -6.97 1.63 -7.08
C ARG A 114 -6.32 0.60 -6.15
N VAL A 115 -5.69 1.03 -5.07
CA VAL A 115 -4.94 0.15 -4.15
C VAL A 115 -5.87 -0.71 -3.32
N LEU A 116 -6.93 -0.11 -2.75
CA LEU A 116 -7.93 -0.83 -1.98
C LEU A 116 -8.71 -1.83 -2.86
N TYR A 117 -9.00 -1.46 -4.10
CA TYR A 117 -9.65 -2.38 -5.05
C TYR A 117 -8.77 -3.62 -5.27
N ILE A 118 -7.48 -3.43 -5.51
CA ILE A 118 -6.55 -4.54 -5.72
C ILE A 118 -6.45 -5.37 -4.45
N ALA A 119 -6.20 -4.76 -3.29
CA ALA A 119 -6.09 -5.47 -2.02
C ALA A 119 -7.34 -6.32 -1.66
N ARG A 120 -8.52 -6.00 -2.20
CA ARG A 120 -9.76 -6.78 -2.01
C ARG A 120 -9.95 -7.93 -3.00
N LYS A 121 -9.12 -8.00 -4.03
CA LYS A 121 -9.23 -8.95 -5.15
C LYS A 121 -8.06 -9.93 -5.23
N VAL A 122 -7.12 -9.82 -4.30
CA VAL A 122 -5.81 -10.48 -4.36
C VAL A 122 -5.48 -11.23 -3.09
#